data_AF-A0A6N6SSM3-F1
#
_entry.id   AF-A0A6N6SSM3-F1
#
_cell.length_a   1.000
_cell.length_b   1.000
_cell.length_c   1.000
_cell.angle_alpha   90.00
_cell.angle_beta   90.00
_cell.angle_gamma   90.00
#
_symmetry.space_group_name_H-M   'P 1'
#
loop_
_entity.id
_entity.type
_entity.pdbx_description
1 polymer ?
#
loop_
_entity_poly.entity_id
_entity_poly.type
_entity_poly.pdbx_seq_one_letter_code
_entity_poly.pdbx_strand_id
1 'polypeptide(L)' 'MSFFRRHQRINLALEGGGAHGAFTWGVLDRLLEDETLDIGWISGTSAGAVNAVALAAGLA' A
#
# COMPACT_ATOMS: atom_id res chain seq x y z
N MET A 1 -14.94 11.37 17.28
CA MET A 1 -14.04 11.39 16.11
C MET A 1 -14.68 10.52 15.03
N SER A 2 -15.00 11.14 13.88
CA SER A 2 -15.68 10.65 12.66
C SER A 2 -16.62 9.44 12.75
N PHE A 3 -17.93 9.71 12.76
CA PHE A 3 -19.01 8.71 12.69
C PHE A 3 -19.33 8.23 11.25
N PHE A 4 -18.53 8.64 10.24
CA PHE A 4 -18.84 8.44 8.81
C PHE A 4 -17.62 8.15 7.92
N ARG A 5 -16.57 7.46 8.42
CA ARG A 5 -15.58 6.93 7.47
C ARG A 5 -16.16 5.69 6.79
N ARG A 6 -16.51 5.84 5.51
CA ARG A 6 -16.94 4.74 4.66
C ARG A 6 -15.76 3.79 4.46
N HIS A 7 -16.02 2.49 4.60
CA HIS A 7 -15.06 1.46 4.23
C HIS A 7 -14.81 1.55 2.71
N GLN A 8 -13.55 1.66 2.30
CA GLN A 8 -13.18 1.85 0.90
C GLN A 8 -12.11 0.85 0.46
N ARG A 9 -12.35 0.21 -0.70
CA ARG A 9 -11.34 -0.61 -1.36
C ARG A 9 -10.54 0.23 -2.33
N ILE A 10 -9.22 0.20 -2.21
CA ILE A 10 -8.29 0.95 -3.07
C ILE A 10 -7.35 0.00 -3.81
N ASN A 11 -6.96 0.37 -5.02
CA ASN A 11 -5.88 -0.31 -5.74
C ASN A 11 -4.61 0.53 -5.66
N LEU A 12 -3.45 -0.10 -5.55
CA LEU A 12 -2.17 0.58 -5.41
C LEU A 12 -1.31 0.41 -6.66
N ALA A 13 -0.76 1.52 -7.15
CA ALA A 13 0.27 1.52 -8.18
C ALA A 13 1.55 2.11 -7.59
N LEU A 14 2.56 1.27 -7.38
CA LEU A 14 3.79 1.63 -6.69
C LEU A 14 4.89 1.99 -7.69
N GLU A 15 5.20 3.28 -7.75
CA GLU A 15 6.26 3.80 -8.60
C GLU A 15 7.65 3.27 -8.18
N GLY A 16 8.56 3.15 -9.14
CA GLY A 16 9.96 2.84 -8.88
C GLY A 16 10.75 4.06 -8.39
N GLY A 17 11.76 3.84 -7.54
CA GLY A 17 12.60 4.94 -7.04
C GLY A 17 13.94 4.51 -6.44
N GLY A 18 14.36 3.26 -6.62
CA GLY A 18 15.55 2.71 -5.96
C GLY A 18 15.41 2.77 -4.44
N ALA A 19 16.38 3.38 -3.75
CA ALA A 19 16.36 3.56 -2.30
C ALA A 19 15.16 4.38 -1.79
N HIS A 20 14.57 5.25 -2.64
CA HIS A 20 13.36 5.99 -2.27
C HIS A 20 12.14 5.10 -2.04
N GLY A 21 12.19 3.81 -2.42
CA GLY A 21 11.17 2.83 -2.05
C GLY A 21 10.94 2.71 -0.54
N ALA A 22 11.89 3.13 0.31
CA ALA A 22 11.70 3.22 1.75
C ALA A 22 10.59 4.22 2.15
N PHE A 23 10.41 5.31 1.42
CA PHE A 23 9.31 6.25 1.65
C PHE A 23 7.95 5.61 1.32
N THR A 24 7.90 4.85 0.22
CA THR A 24 6.70 4.07 -0.13
C THR A 24 6.37 3.08 0.99
N TRP A 25 7.37 2.42 1.60
CA TRP A 25 7.12 1.50 2.72
C TRP A 25 6.41 2.20 3.90
N GLY A 26 6.87 3.38 4.31
CA GLY A 26 6.20 4.15 5.37
C GLY A 26 4.76 4.56 5.02
N VAL A 27 4.46 4.81 3.75
CA VAL A 27 3.08 5.04 3.28
C VAL A 27 2.26 3.76 3.40
N LEU A 28 2.81 2.61 3.00
CA LEU A 28 2.14 1.32 3.09
C LEU A 28 1.83 0.96 4.55
N ASP A 29 2.78 1.13 5.48
CA ASP A 29 2.55 0.93 6.91
C ASP A 29 1.36 1.77 7.39
N ARG A 30 1.33 3.07 7.04
CA ARG A 30 0.23 3.94 7.45
C ARG A 30 -1.11 3.56 6.82
N LEU A 31 -1.13 3.06 5.58
CA LEU A 31 -2.37 2.59 4.93
C LEU A 31 -2.87 1.30 5.59
N LEU A 32 -1.97 0.38 5.96
CA LEU A 32 -2.31 -0.88 6.64
C LEU A 32 -2.90 -0.65 8.05
N GLU A 33 -2.49 0.41 8.74
CA GLU A 33 -3.07 0.81 10.03
C GLU A 33 -4.50 1.36 9.93
N ASP A 34 -4.96 1.75 8.73
CA ASP A 34 -6.30 2.33 8.56
C ASP A 34 -7.35 1.23 8.34
N GLU A 35 -8.05 0.84 9.41
CA GLU A 35 -9.13 -0.16 9.39
C GLU A 35 -10.33 0.22 8.48
N THR A 36 -10.34 1.42 7.90
CA THR A 36 -11.37 1.85 6.94
C THR A 36 -10.97 1.58 5.48
N LEU A 37 -9.78 1.02 5.24
CA LEU A 37 -9.26 0.71 3.92
C LEU A 37 -9.10 -0.80 3.69
N ASP A 38 -9.45 -1.24 2.48
CA ASP A 38 -9.16 -2.58 1.97
C ASP A 38 -8.22 -2.48 0.76
N ILE A 39 -7.13 -3.25 0.76
CA ILE A 39 -6.15 -3.25 -0.32
C ILE A 39 -6.60 -4.25 -1.39
N GLY A 40 -6.90 -3.74 -2.58
CA GLY A 40 -7.28 -4.51 -3.76
C GLY A 40 -6.08 -4.94 -4.59
N TRP A 41 -6.12 -4.59 -5.87
CA TRP A 41 -5.04 -4.90 -6.81
C TRP A 41 -3.82 -4.04 -6.54
N ILE A 42 -2.64 -4.65 -6.66
CA ILE A 42 -1.35 -3.97 -6.50
C ILE A 42 -0.56 -4.14 -7.79
N SER A 43 -0.01 -3.05 -8.31
CA SER A 43 1.01 -3.05 -9.36
C SER A 43 2.24 -2.29 -8.88
N GLY A 44 3.40 -2.59 -9.47
CA GLY A 44 4.61 -1.84 -9.16
C GLY A 44 5.73 -2.06 -10.17
N THR A 45 6.66 -1.11 -10.23
CA THR A 45 7.82 -1.14 -11.13
C THR A 45 9.12 -0.92 -10.34
N SER A 46 10.20 -1.63 -10.68
CA SER A 46 11.51 -1.50 -10.02
C SER A 46 11.40 -1.65 -8.49
N ALA A 47 11.91 -0.71 -7.68
CA ALA A 47 11.77 -0.74 -6.22
C ALA A 47 10.30 -0.80 -5.75
N GLY A 48 9.37 -0.17 -6.49
CA GLY A 48 7.94 -0.28 -6.21
C GLY A 48 7.40 -1.69 -6.42
N ALA A 49 7.96 -2.47 -7.35
CA ALA A 49 7.61 -3.88 -7.55
C ALA A 49 8.03 -4.74 -6.35
N VAL A 50 9.20 -4.45 -5.74
CA VAL A 50 9.65 -5.14 -4.53
C VAL A 50 8.67 -4.89 -3.37
N ASN A 51 8.28 -3.63 -3.16
CA ASN A 51 7.26 -3.28 -2.16
C ASN A 51 5.91 -3.94 -2.45
N ALA A 52 5.49 -3.97 -3.72
CA ALA A 52 4.23 -4.58 -4.14
C ALA A 52 4.18 -6.08 -3.82
N VAL A 53 5.26 -6.80 -4.16
CA VAL A 53 5.37 -8.24 -3.89
C VAL A 53 5.44 -8.51 -2.39
N ALA A 54 6.21 -7.74 -1.63
CA ALA A 54 6.31 -7.90 -0.18
C ALA A 54 4.95 -7.65 0.51
N LEU A 55 4.23 -6.60 0.10
CA LEU A 55 2.87 -6.32 0.60
C LEU A 55 1.90 -7.45 0.25
N ALA A 56 1.86 -7.86 -1.02
CA ALA A 56 0.97 -8.94 -1.47
C ALA A 56 1.26 -10.27 -0.76
N ALA A 57 2.54 -10.57 -0.51
CA ALA A 57 2.95 -11.77 0.22
C ALA A 57 2.55 -11.73 1.71
N GLY A 58 2.53 -10.57 2.34
CA GLY A 58 2.09 -10.41 3.73
C GLY A 58 0.57 -10.42 3.93
N LEU A 59 -0.20 -10.17 2.86
CA LEU A 59 -1.68 -10.21 2.85
C LEU A 59 -2.26 -11.58 2.48
N ALA A 60 -1.44 -12.50 1.95
CA ALA A 60 -1.83 -13.85 1.54
C ALA A 60 -1.87 -14.83 2.73
#